data_AF-A0A8J3DHD7-F1
#
_entry.id   AF-A0A8J3DHD7-F1
#
_cell.length_a   1.000
_cell.length_b   1.000
_cell.length_c   1.000
_cell.angle_alpha   90.00
_cell.angle_beta   90.00
_cell.angle_gamma   90.00
#
_symmetry.space_group_name_H-M   'P 1'
#
loop_
_entity.id
_entity.type
_entity.pdbx_description
1 polymer ?
#
loop_
_entity_poly.entity_id
_entity_poly.type
_entity_poly.pdbx_seq_one_letter_code
_entity_poly.pdbx_strand_id
1 'polypeptide(L)'
;MLNKLAQLFSRSPKPVTPEKEPEKNSAETAEEADERVFARDERDTQSWVGVGLDGVLAERLEERYTGEIGPPIPDMVARIKDWVKYKGIKVRVLTPRASTQEGADQVRIWLETHHLSYLECTHAKDLHMVEFWDDRAVQVISNLGTSVGESPAGLDPAQRPMPTDIPETPDATGLTK
;
A
#
# COMPACT_ATOMS: atom_id res chain seq x y z
N MET A 1 -19.75 -63.35 32.15
CA MET A 1 -20.68 -62.21 32.36
C MET A 1 -20.43 -61.20 31.25
N LEU A 2 -21.11 -61.41 30.11
CA LEU A 2 -21.11 -60.49 28.98
C LEU A 2 -22.17 -59.43 29.23
N ASN A 3 -21.82 -58.15 29.13
CA ASN A 3 -22.80 -57.07 29.19
C ASN A 3 -22.56 -56.07 28.07
N LYS A 4 -23.60 -55.94 27.24
CA LYS A 4 -23.96 -54.83 26.35
C LYS A 4 -22.93 -54.41 25.30
N LEU A 5 -23.07 -54.93 24.08
CA LEU A 5 -22.87 -54.20 22.82
C LEU A 5 -23.40 -55.03 21.64
N ALA A 6 -24.72 -55.22 21.59
CA ALA A 6 -25.38 -55.84 20.43
C ALA A 6 -26.78 -55.26 20.26
N GLN A 7 -26.87 -54.10 19.63
CA GLN A 7 -28.07 -53.65 18.95
C GLN A 7 -27.65 -52.73 17.81
N LEU A 8 -28.23 -53.00 16.63
CA LEU A 8 -28.26 -52.16 15.42
C LEU A 8 -27.10 -52.31 14.42
N PHE A 9 -26.92 -53.52 13.88
CA PHE A 9 -26.44 -53.69 12.49
C PHE A 9 -27.52 -54.39 11.66
N SER A 10 -28.46 -53.60 11.17
CA SER A 10 -29.32 -53.95 10.04
C SER A 10 -29.81 -52.64 9.44
N ARG A 11 -29.10 -52.16 8.43
CA ARG A 11 -29.60 -51.21 7.44
C ARG A 11 -28.64 -51.22 6.27
N SER A 12 -29.05 -51.91 5.21
CA SER A 12 -28.41 -51.87 3.91
C SER A 12 -28.24 -50.42 3.45
N PRO A 13 -27.13 -50.06 2.80
CA PRO A 13 -26.96 -48.72 2.26
C PRO A 13 -28.03 -48.46 1.19
N LYS A 14 -28.78 -47.36 1.35
CA LYS A 14 -29.68 -46.86 0.32
C LYS A 14 -28.85 -46.37 -0.87
N PRO A 15 -29.34 -46.52 -2.11
CA PRO A 15 -28.64 -46.00 -3.29
C PRO A 15 -28.52 -44.48 -3.17
N VAL A 16 -27.28 -44.00 -3.22
CA VAL A 16 -26.95 -42.58 -3.37
C VAL A 16 -27.35 -42.20 -4.79
N THR A 17 -28.42 -41.44 -4.93
CA THR A 17 -28.72 -40.69 -6.16
C THR A 17 -27.58 -39.70 -6.38
N PRO A 18 -27.06 -39.54 -7.61
CA PRO A 18 -26.01 -38.57 -7.87
C PRO A 18 -26.54 -37.17 -7.54
N GLU A 19 -25.92 -36.57 -6.52
CA GLU A 19 -26.08 -35.17 -6.18
C GLU A 19 -25.62 -34.39 -7.43
N LYS A 20 -26.54 -33.62 -8.00
CA LYS A 20 -26.29 -32.77 -9.16
C LYS A 20 -25.09 -31.89 -8.82
N GLU A 21 -24.01 -31.99 -9.59
CA GLU A 21 -22.89 -31.05 -9.50
C GLU A 21 -23.44 -29.62 -9.44
N PRO A 22 -22.91 -28.72 -8.59
CA PRO A 22 -23.33 -27.34 -8.61
C PRO A 22 -23.09 -26.80 -10.02
N GLU A 23 -24.18 -26.50 -10.71
CA GLU A 23 -24.18 -25.86 -12.02
C GLU A 23 -23.25 -24.65 -11.91
N LYS A 24 -22.17 -24.65 -12.72
CA LYS A 24 -21.36 -23.47 -12.96
C LYS A 24 -22.30 -22.38 -13.42
N ASN A 25 -22.68 -21.47 -12.53
CA ASN A 25 -23.34 -20.25 -12.91
C ASN A 25 -22.33 -19.43 -13.72
N SER A 26 -22.52 -19.56 -15.02
CA SER A 26 -22.00 -18.76 -16.10
C SER A 26 -22.29 -17.29 -15.85
N ALA A 27 -21.26 -16.48 -16.12
CA ALA A 27 -21.29 -15.03 -16.30
C ALA A 27 -21.68 -14.23 -15.05
N GLU A 28 -20.69 -14.00 -14.17
CA GLU A 28 -20.66 -12.79 -13.35
C GLU A 28 -20.74 -11.59 -14.31
N THR A 29 -21.78 -10.77 -14.19
CA THR A 29 -21.95 -9.63 -15.08
C THR A 29 -20.87 -8.59 -14.79
N ALA A 30 -20.44 -7.85 -15.82
CA ALA A 30 -19.42 -6.81 -15.65
C ALA A 30 -19.86 -5.75 -14.61
N GLU A 31 -21.16 -5.58 -14.40
CA GLU A 31 -21.76 -4.65 -13.44
C GLU A 31 -21.66 -5.19 -11.99
N GLU A 32 -21.90 -6.48 -11.75
CA GLU A 32 -21.70 -7.11 -10.44
C GLU A 32 -20.21 -7.23 -10.06
N ALA A 33 -19.34 -7.41 -11.05
CA ALA A 33 -17.89 -7.34 -10.86
C ALA A 33 -17.45 -5.91 -10.51
N ASP A 34 -18.00 -4.88 -11.16
CA ASP A 34 -17.70 -3.47 -10.90
C ASP A 34 -18.20 -3.02 -9.51
N GLU A 35 -19.42 -3.43 -9.11
CA GLU A 35 -19.91 -3.16 -7.75
C GLU A 35 -19.07 -3.83 -6.67
N ARG A 36 -18.51 -5.03 -6.91
CA ARG A 36 -17.53 -5.65 -5.99
C ARG A 36 -16.17 -4.96 -6.02
N VAL A 37 -15.76 -4.39 -7.15
CA VAL A 37 -14.53 -3.60 -7.26
C VAL A 37 -14.63 -2.31 -6.42
N PHE A 38 -15.83 -1.75 -6.26
CA PHE A 38 -16.10 -0.58 -5.41
C PHE A 38 -16.74 -0.89 -4.05
N ALA A 39 -17.05 -2.15 -3.74
CA ALA A 39 -17.45 -2.61 -2.42
C ALA A 39 -16.24 -2.53 -1.49
N ARG A 40 -15.90 -1.30 -1.12
CA ARG A 40 -14.85 -0.96 -0.16
C ARG A 40 -15.18 -1.68 1.13
N ASP A 41 -14.27 -2.54 1.56
CA ASP A 41 -14.23 -2.97 2.95
C ASP A 41 -14.27 -1.71 3.83
N GLU A 42 -15.15 -1.63 4.82
CA GLU A 42 -15.26 -0.47 5.71
C GLU A 42 -13.90 -0.13 6.35
N ARG A 43 -13.01 -1.13 6.50
CA ARG A 43 -11.62 -1.00 6.97
C ARG A 43 -10.69 -0.19 6.04
N ASP A 44 -11.10 -0.01 4.79
CA ASP A 44 -10.32 0.69 3.76
C ASP A 44 -10.70 2.16 3.61
N THR A 45 -11.62 2.65 4.44
CA THR A 45 -12.02 4.08 4.47
C THR A 45 -11.23 4.92 5.48
N GLN A 46 -10.43 4.28 6.34
CA GLN A 46 -9.69 4.96 7.39
C GLN A 46 -8.42 5.63 6.84
N SER A 47 -8.23 6.91 7.16
CA SER A 47 -7.00 7.63 6.84
C SER A 47 -5.76 6.96 7.44
N TRP A 48 -4.67 6.93 6.68
CA TRP A 48 -3.42 6.29 7.10
C TRP A 48 -2.18 7.08 6.64
N VAL A 49 -1.08 6.87 7.37
CA VAL A 49 0.25 7.43 7.05
C VAL A 49 1.09 6.34 6.41
N GLY A 50 1.63 6.63 5.23
CA GLY A 50 2.59 5.78 4.55
C GLY A 50 4.01 6.04 5.04
N VAL A 51 4.76 4.97 5.29
CA VAL A 51 6.19 5.06 5.63
C VAL A 51 6.99 4.18 4.67
N GLY A 52 7.99 4.77 4.02
CA GLY A 52 8.96 4.06 3.19
C GLY A 52 9.73 3.01 4.00
N LEU A 53 10.29 2.01 3.30
CA LEU A 53 11.12 1.00 3.95
C LEU A 53 12.60 1.35 3.86
N ASP A 54 13.21 1.14 2.68
CA ASP A 54 14.65 1.21 2.46
C ASP A 54 15.21 2.64 2.46
N GLY A 55 15.94 3.00 3.51
CA GLY A 55 16.44 4.34 3.77
C GLY A 55 15.55 5.18 4.68
N VAL A 56 14.49 4.59 5.24
CA VAL A 56 13.47 5.31 6.03
C VAL A 56 13.15 4.57 7.32
N LEU A 57 12.51 3.39 7.22
CA LEU A 57 12.25 2.52 8.36
C LEU A 57 13.40 1.53 8.59
N ALA A 58 14.08 1.12 7.53
CA ALA A 58 15.26 0.27 7.55
C ALA A 58 16.44 1.00 6.91
N GLU A 59 17.66 0.77 7.40
CA GLU A 59 18.87 1.28 6.78
C GLU A 59 19.02 0.74 5.35
N ARG A 60 19.51 1.60 4.46
CA ARG A 60 19.76 1.22 3.07
C ARG A 60 21.07 0.43 2.99
N LEU A 61 21.00 -0.81 2.52
CA LEU A 61 22.17 -1.62 2.21
C LEU A 61 22.79 -1.19 0.88
N GLU A 62 24.13 -1.20 0.78
CA GLU A 62 24.85 -0.82 -0.44
C GLU A 62 24.64 -1.83 -1.58
N GLU A 63 24.50 -3.11 -1.23
CA GLU A 63 24.21 -4.20 -2.17
C GLU A 63 22.71 -4.31 -2.42
N ARG A 64 22.25 -3.70 -3.52
CA ARG A 64 20.83 -3.63 -3.90
C ARG A 64 20.20 -4.98 -4.30
N TYR A 65 20.98 -6.07 -4.32
CA TYR A 65 20.60 -7.34 -4.97
C TYR A 65 20.50 -8.54 -4.04
N THR A 66 20.85 -8.43 -2.75
CA THR A 66 20.78 -9.58 -1.83
C THR A 66 19.35 -9.92 -1.41
N GLY A 67 18.38 -9.04 -1.67
CA GLY A 67 17.01 -9.15 -1.16
C GLY A 67 16.91 -8.81 0.33
N GLU A 68 18.02 -8.64 1.03
CA GLU A 68 18.06 -8.30 2.44
C GLU A 68 17.46 -6.91 2.70
N ILE A 69 16.89 -6.76 3.89
CA ILE A 69 16.40 -5.50 4.43
C ILE A 69 17.33 -5.13 5.58
N GLY A 70 17.84 -3.90 5.58
CA GLY A 70 18.80 -3.45 6.59
C GLY A 70 18.22 -3.39 8.01
N PRO A 71 19.06 -3.11 9.02
CA PRO A 71 18.59 -2.93 10.39
C PRO A 71 17.59 -1.78 10.52
N PRO A 72 16.71 -1.79 11.53
CA PRO A 72 15.72 -0.75 11.72
C PRO A 72 16.38 0.58 12.10
N ILE A 73 15.88 1.68 11.53
CA ILE A 73 16.28 3.04 11.92
C ILE A 73 15.57 3.39 13.24
N PRO A 74 16.27 3.52 14.38
CA PRO A 74 15.63 3.59 15.70
C PRO A 74 14.65 4.75 15.86
N ASP A 75 15.00 5.93 15.34
CA ASP A 75 14.18 7.13 15.43
C ASP A 75 12.84 6.99 14.68
N MET A 76 12.87 6.33 13.51
CA MET A 76 11.66 6.08 12.73
C MET A 76 10.78 5.03 13.42
N VAL A 77 11.37 3.98 14.00
CA VAL A 77 10.63 2.98 14.79
C VAL A 77 9.96 3.62 16.00
N ALA A 78 10.68 4.45 16.76
CA ALA A 78 10.12 5.15 17.92
C ALA A 78 8.94 6.05 17.51
N ARG A 79 9.10 6.78 16.40
CA ARG A 79 8.06 7.63 15.83
C ARG A 79 6.80 6.86 15.44
N ILE A 80 6.93 5.73 14.74
CA ILE A 80 5.78 4.89 14.36
C ILE A 80 5.08 4.35 15.61
N LYS A 81 5.85 3.87 16.60
CA LYS A 81 5.28 3.37 17.86
C LYS A 81 4.47 4.45 18.55
N ASP A 82 4.96 5.69 18.56
CA ASP A 82 4.23 6.80 19.18
C ASP A 82 2.95 7.16 18.43
N TRP A 83 3.00 7.20 17.10
CA TRP A 83 1.81 7.42 16.25
C TRP A 83 0.74 6.37 16.48
N VAL A 84 1.10 5.10 16.47
CA VAL A 84 0.15 4.00 16.62
C VAL A 84 -0.38 3.95 18.05
N LYS A 85 0.50 3.96 19.05
CA LYS A 85 0.13 3.70 20.45
C LYS A 85 -0.54 4.90 21.12
N TYR A 86 -0.02 6.10 20.92
CA TYR A 86 -0.46 7.28 21.67
C TYR A 86 -1.40 8.19 20.86
N LYS A 87 -1.33 8.14 19.53
CA LYS A 87 -2.17 8.98 18.66
C LYS A 87 -3.27 8.20 17.92
N GLY A 88 -3.25 6.87 17.97
CA GLY A 88 -4.24 6.03 17.26
C GLY A 88 -4.17 6.17 15.73
N ILE A 89 -3.01 6.55 15.20
CA ILE A 89 -2.81 6.74 13.76
C ILE A 89 -2.57 5.38 13.10
N LYS A 90 -3.29 5.08 12.02
CA LYS A 90 -3.01 3.92 11.17
C LYS A 90 -1.76 4.18 10.34
N VAL A 91 -0.80 3.26 10.39
CA VAL A 91 0.46 3.34 9.65
C VAL A 91 0.58 2.11 8.75
N ARG A 92 0.94 2.32 7.48
CA ARG A 92 1.27 1.23 6.55
C ARG A 92 2.67 1.46 6.00
N VAL A 93 3.42 0.38 5.81
CA VAL A 93 4.69 0.41 5.08
C VAL A 93 4.37 0.48 3.58
N LEU A 94 4.80 1.55 2.92
CA LEU A 94 4.66 1.72 1.47
C LEU A 94 6.03 1.44 0.82
N THR A 95 6.16 0.31 0.14
CA THR A 95 7.44 -0.11 -0.45
C THR A 95 7.27 -0.82 -1.79
N PRO A 96 8.13 -0.54 -2.79
CA PRO A 96 8.11 -1.27 -4.06
C PRO A 96 8.43 -2.76 -3.90
N ARG A 97 9.04 -3.18 -2.78
CA ARG A 97 9.23 -4.62 -2.47
C ARG A 97 7.90 -5.37 -2.42
N ALA A 98 6.82 -4.72 -1.98
CA ALA A 98 5.49 -5.32 -1.92
C ALA A 98 4.76 -5.38 -3.29
N SER A 99 5.46 -5.10 -4.40
CA SER A 99 4.95 -5.31 -5.77
C SER A 99 4.93 -6.78 -6.19
N THR A 100 5.66 -7.64 -5.47
CA THR A 100 5.63 -9.10 -5.63
C THR A 100 5.25 -9.76 -4.32
N GLN A 101 4.67 -10.96 -4.40
CA GLN A 101 4.33 -11.74 -3.20
C GLN A 101 5.56 -12.05 -2.35
N GLU A 102 6.65 -12.48 -3.00
CA GLU A 102 7.91 -12.80 -2.33
C GLU A 102 8.48 -11.58 -1.56
N GLY A 103 8.50 -10.41 -2.19
CA GLY A 103 8.99 -9.20 -1.52
C GLY A 103 8.05 -8.73 -0.39
N ALA A 104 6.74 -8.85 -0.55
CA ALA A 104 5.79 -8.60 0.54
C ALA A 104 6.02 -9.56 1.73
N ASP A 105 6.34 -10.83 1.45
CA ASP A 105 6.63 -11.83 2.48
C ASP A 105 7.93 -11.53 3.24
N GLN A 106 8.98 -11.12 2.53
CA GLN A 106 10.23 -10.66 3.14
C GLN A 106 10.01 -9.47 4.08
N VAL A 107 9.23 -8.48 3.65
CA VAL A 107 8.90 -7.31 4.48
C VAL A 107 8.12 -7.73 5.72
N ARG A 108 7.14 -8.64 5.59
CA ARG A 108 6.36 -9.12 6.74
C ARG A 108 7.23 -9.82 7.78
N ILE A 109 8.13 -10.70 7.35
CA ILE A 109 9.08 -11.41 8.23
C ILE A 109 9.99 -10.41 8.96
N TRP A 110 10.48 -9.40 8.24
CA TRP A 110 11.31 -8.35 8.83
C TRP A 110 10.52 -7.55 9.88
N LEU A 111 9.29 -7.16 9.57
CA LEU A 111 8.41 -6.47 10.52
C LEU A 111 8.15 -7.30 11.78
N GLU A 112 7.91 -8.59 11.64
CA GLU A 112 7.72 -9.50 12.78
C GLU A 112 8.97 -9.58 13.65
N THR A 113 10.15 -9.73 13.03
CA THR A 113 11.44 -9.82 13.71
C THR A 113 11.75 -8.57 14.55
N HIS A 114 11.23 -7.40 14.15
CA HIS A 114 11.42 -6.13 14.84
C HIS A 114 10.21 -5.68 15.68
N HIS A 115 9.26 -6.59 15.94
CA HIS A 115 8.05 -6.33 16.74
C HIS A 115 7.15 -5.23 16.17
N LEU A 116 7.03 -5.21 14.84
CA LEU A 116 6.20 -4.30 14.04
C LEU A 116 5.16 -5.04 13.19
N SER A 117 4.82 -6.29 13.54
CA SER A 117 3.87 -7.14 12.81
C SER A 117 2.44 -6.58 12.72
N TYR A 118 2.13 -5.54 13.50
CA TYR A 118 0.87 -4.81 13.42
C TYR A 118 0.80 -3.82 12.24
N LEU A 119 1.91 -3.59 11.51
CA LEU A 119 1.94 -2.76 10.33
C LEU A 119 1.58 -3.57 9.08
N GLU A 120 0.65 -3.06 8.28
CA GLU A 120 0.37 -3.58 6.94
C GLU A 120 1.46 -3.10 5.95
N CYS A 121 1.78 -3.88 4.91
CA CYS A 121 2.65 -3.45 3.82
C CYS A 121 1.90 -3.42 2.48
N THR A 122 2.16 -2.39 1.67
CA THR A 122 1.60 -2.23 0.33
C THR A 122 2.60 -1.55 -0.60
N HIS A 123 2.41 -1.66 -1.91
CA HIS A 123 3.14 -0.88 -2.92
C HIS A 123 2.26 0.19 -3.57
N ALA A 124 0.96 0.23 -3.25
CA ALA A 124 -0.03 1.11 -3.85
C ALA A 124 -0.52 2.16 -2.85
N LYS A 125 -0.63 3.40 -3.31
CA LYS A 125 -1.36 4.46 -2.59
C LYS A 125 -2.85 4.36 -2.89
N ASP A 126 -3.66 4.86 -1.96
CA ASP A 126 -5.10 5.03 -2.12
C ASP A 126 -5.52 6.45 -1.71
N LEU A 127 -6.83 6.74 -1.78
CA LEU A 127 -7.40 8.06 -1.42
C LEU A 127 -7.34 8.39 0.07
N HIS A 128 -7.06 7.39 0.91
CA HIS A 128 -7.04 7.50 2.36
C HIS A 128 -5.61 7.70 2.90
N MET A 129 -4.58 7.60 2.06
CA MET A 129 -3.23 7.99 2.43
C MET A 129 -3.14 9.51 2.59
N VAL A 130 -2.97 9.98 3.82
CA VAL A 130 -2.96 11.44 4.13
C VAL A 130 -1.56 12.03 4.21
N GLU A 131 -0.55 11.20 4.47
CA GLU A 131 0.84 11.64 4.63
C GLU A 131 1.78 10.50 4.22
N PHE A 132 2.93 10.86 3.64
CA PHE A 132 3.94 9.90 3.20
C PHE A 132 5.33 10.33 3.65
N TRP A 133 6.01 9.46 4.40
CA TRP A 133 7.38 9.65 4.87
C TRP A 133 8.33 8.79 4.04
N ASP A 134 9.20 9.41 3.25
CA ASP A 134 10.18 8.70 2.43
C ASP A 134 11.40 9.58 2.13
N ASP A 135 12.59 8.99 2.02
CA ASP A 135 13.85 9.72 1.76
C ASP A 135 13.94 10.23 0.32
N ARG A 136 13.06 9.76 -0.57
CA ARG A 136 12.98 10.16 -1.99
C ARG A 136 11.75 10.98 -2.33
N ALA A 137 10.85 11.23 -1.37
CA ALA A 137 9.66 12.05 -1.61
C ALA A 137 10.00 13.55 -1.63
N VAL A 138 9.37 14.28 -2.55
CA VAL A 138 9.43 15.75 -2.61
C VAL A 138 8.01 16.28 -2.45
N GLN A 139 7.79 17.13 -1.44
CA GLN A 139 6.53 17.84 -1.30
C GLN A 139 6.42 18.94 -2.36
N VAL A 140 5.29 18.99 -3.04
CA VAL A 140 4.92 20.10 -3.94
C VAL A 140 3.83 20.94 -3.29
N ILE A 141 3.86 22.25 -3.53
CA ILE A 141 2.77 23.16 -3.15
C ILE A 141 1.54 22.79 -3.98
N SER A 142 0.41 22.59 -3.32
CA SER A 142 -0.84 22.16 -3.93
C SER A 142 -1.20 23.04 -5.13
N ASN A 143 -1.45 22.39 -6.27
CA ASN A 143 -1.82 23.00 -7.54
C ASN A 143 -0.78 23.92 -8.20
N LEU A 144 0.45 24.02 -7.68
CA LEU A 144 1.50 24.88 -8.25
C LEU A 144 2.63 24.09 -8.93
N GLY A 145 2.86 22.84 -8.54
CA GLY A 145 3.96 22.03 -9.07
C GLY A 145 5.36 22.46 -8.59
N THR A 146 5.45 23.54 -7.82
CA THR A 146 6.68 24.01 -7.16
C THR A 146 6.96 23.16 -5.91
N SER A 147 8.20 22.70 -5.76
CA SER A 147 8.66 22.01 -4.55
C SER A 147 8.70 22.94 -3.33
N VAL A 148 8.48 22.37 -2.14
CA VAL A 148 8.62 23.09 -0.86
C VAL A 148 10.10 23.20 -0.44
N GLY A 149 10.94 22.27 -0.88
CA GLY A 149 12.39 22.25 -0.61
C GLY A 149 13.15 21.57 -1.74
N GLU A 150 14.46 21.35 -1.54
CA GLU A 150 15.32 20.77 -2.57
C GLU A 150 14.90 19.35 -2.94
N SER A 151 14.99 19.01 -4.23
CA SER A 151 14.84 17.64 -4.68
C SER A 151 16.08 16.82 -4.29
N PRO A 152 15.93 15.64 -3.67
CA PRO A 152 17.07 14.77 -3.35
C PRO A 152 17.77 14.25 -4.61
N ALA A 153 17.12 14.33 -5.77
CA ALA A 153 17.69 14.01 -7.07
C ALA A 153 18.25 15.24 -7.82
N GLY A 154 18.23 16.44 -7.21
CA GLY A 154 18.71 17.68 -7.83
C GLY A 154 17.85 18.16 -9.00
N LEU A 155 16.57 17.80 -9.03
CA LEU A 155 15.65 18.12 -10.15
C LEU A 155 14.90 19.45 -9.98
N ASP A 156 15.20 20.24 -8.95
CA ASP A 156 14.51 21.51 -8.70
C ASP A 156 14.87 22.55 -9.79
N PRO A 157 13.88 23.15 -10.47
CA PRO A 157 14.12 24.16 -11.50
C PRO A 157 14.78 25.45 -11.00
N ALA A 158 14.95 25.69 -9.69
CA ALA A 158 15.67 26.87 -9.16
C ALA A 158 17.14 26.98 -9.63
N GLN A 159 17.68 25.96 -10.32
CA GLN A 159 18.98 26.01 -11.00
C GLN A 159 18.91 26.16 -12.53
N ARG A 160 17.72 26.27 -13.14
CA ARG A 160 17.63 26.73 -14.53
C ARG A 160 17.60 28.25 -14.54
N PRO A 161 18.50 28.92 -15.28
CA PRO A 161 18.27 30.33 -15.57
C PRO A 161 16.88 30.46 -16.19
N MET A 162 16.05 31.34 -15.62
CA MET A 162 14.80 31.75 -16.24
C MET A 162 15.11 32.08 -17.71
N PRO A 163 14.39 31.55 -18.70
CA PRO A 163 14.56 31.97 -20.08
C PRO A 163 14.38 33.49 -20.11
N THR A 164 15.44 34.22 -20.42
CA THR A 164 15.41 35.69 -20.52
C THR A 164 14.61 36.17 -21.73
N ASP A 165 14.23 35.23 -22.60
CA ASP A 165 13.57 35.49 -23.86
C ASP A 165 12.13 34.96 -23.81
N ILE A 166 11.32 35.49 -22.90
CA ILE A 166 9.88 35.50 -23.13
C ILE A 166 9.64 36.67 -24.09
N PRO A 167 9.30 36.44 -25.37
CA PRO A 167 8.92 37.55 -26.24
C PRO A 167 7.72 38.25 -25.60
N GLU A 168 7.87 39.54 -25.32
CA GLU A 168 6.77 40.38 -24.87
C GLU A 168 5.57 40.14 -25.80
N THR A 169 4.44 39.74 -25.23
CA THR A 169 3.19 39.70 -25.96
C THR A 169 2.97 41.09 -26.56
N PRO A 170 2.76 41.21 -27.89
CA PRO A 170 2.52 42.52 -28.48
C PRO A 170 1.32 43.16 -27.80
N ASP A 171 1.55 44.38 -27.35
CA ASP A 171 0.61 45.21 -26.62
C ASP A 171 -0.74 45.26 -27.34
N ALA A 172 -1.81 44.84 -26.66
CA ALA A 172 -3.17 44.85 -27.19
C ALA A 172 -3.73 46.28 -27.16
N THR A 173 -3.09 47.22 -27.85
CA THR A 173 -3.57 48.58 -28.06
C THR A 173 -3.67 48.87 -29.55
N GLY A 174 -4.66 48.21 -30.16
CA GLY A 174 -5.03 48.38 -31.57
C GLY A 174 -6.55 48.43 -31.78
N LEU A 175 -7.30 49.04 -30.87
CA LEU A 175 -8.67 49.50 -31.17
C LEU A 175 -8.69 51.02 -31.21
N THR A 176 -8.45 51.57 -32.40
CA THR A 176 -8.92 52.91 -32.76
C THR A 176 -10.08 52.78 -33.74
N LYS A 177 -11.25 53.16 -33.23
CA LYS A 177 -12.49 53.65 -33.86
C LYS A 177 -12.85 53.20 -35.28
#